data_AF-A0A2H3BD16-F1
#
_entry.id   AF-A0A2H3BD16-F1
#
_cell.length_a   1.000
_cell.length_b   1.000
_cell.length_c   1.000
_cell.angle_alpha   90.00
_cell.angle_beta   90.00
_cell.angle_gamma   90.00
#
_symmetry.space_group_name_H-M   'P 1'
#
loop_
_entity.id
_entity.type
_entity.pdbx_description
1 polymer ?
#
loop_
_entity_poly.entity_id
_entity_poly.type
_entity_poly.pdbx_seq_one_letter_code
_entity_poly.pdbx_strand_id
1 'polypeptide(L)'
;MDMNTCQIIGEVAKSPDRFYLVDAKSPGATWKVLWYHDGGLKGKLEKTKVNILRPGISQQPMIFWEAIIYKQGLPVVPLSVLLLHKLKGWKDNMEPRLRSKYETDLEGIVGLLVIVIDYMSREEMKICIHWKRFALERFNEEFKEEMEHRVNLCCLRYLELRVVWRKLGW
;
A
#
# COMPACT_ATOMS: atom_id res chain seq x y z
N MET A 1 -5.67 -8.99 -21.51
CA MET A 1 -5.55 -9.33 -20.07
C MET A 1 -4.13 -9.85 -19.89
N ASP A 2 -3.34 -9.28 -18.98
CA ASP A 2 -1.94 -9.66 -18.80
C ASP A 2 -1.82 -11.06 -18.16
N MET A 3 -0.79 -11.79 -18.55
CA MET A 3 -0.60 -13.22 -18.24
C MET A 3 -0.57 -13.50 -16.72
N ASN A 4 -0.11 -12.53 -15.93
CA ASN A 4 -0.03 -12.60 -14.46
C ASN A 4 -1.41 -12.49 -13.78
N THR A 5 -2.30 -11.64 -14.31
CA THR A 5 -3.68 -11.53 -13.82
C THR A 5 -4.44 -12.84 -14.04
N CYS A 6 -4.23 -13.50 -15.18
CA CYS A 6 -4.84 -14.80 -15.47
C CYS A 6 -4.35 -15.89 -14.50
N GLN A 7 -3.09 -15.85 -14.09
CA GLN A 7 -2.55 -16.79 -13.09
C GLN A 7 -3.14 -16.56 -11.70
N ILE A 8 -3.22 -15.32 -11.20
CA ILE A 8 -3.81 -15.03 -9.88
C ILE A 8 -5.29 -15.44 -9.85
N ILE A 9 -6.05 -15.12 -10.89
CA ILE A 9 -7.45 -15.55 -11.02
C ILE A 9 -7.53 -17.08 -11.09
N GLY A 10 -6.59 -17.73 -11.79
CA GLY A 10 -6.47 -19.18 -11.83
C GLY A 10 -6.21 -19.81 -10.47
N GLU A 11 -5.33 -19.23 -9.64
CA GLU A 11 -5.06 -19.71 -8.28
C GLU A 11 -6.27 -19.51 -7.34
N VAL A 12 -6.96 -18.37 -7.43
CA VAL A 12 -8.22 -18.15 -6.70
C VAL A 12 -9.28 -19.18 -7.11
N ALA A 13 -9.37 -19.47 -8.41
CA ALA A 13 -10.32 -20.45 -8.95
C ALA A 13 -10.02 -21.90 -8.54
N LYS A 14 -8.77 -22.22 -8.14
CA LYS A 14 -8.40 -23.56 -7.63
C LYS A 14 -8.88 -23.83 -6.20
N SER A 15 -9.31 -22.81 -5.46
CA SER A 15 -9.81 -22.94 -4.08
C SER A 15 -11.16 -22.25 -3.90
N PRO A 16 -12.19 -22.62 -4.67
CA PRO A 16 -13.48 -21.91 -4.69
C PRO A 16 -14.17 -21.90 -3.32
N ASP A 17 -13.92 -22.90 -2.48
CA ASP A 17 -14.54 -23.01 -1.16
C ASP A 17 -13.93 -22.06 -0.12
N ARG A 18 -12.76 -21.47 -0.42
CA ARG A 18 -12.09 -20.51 0.47
C ARG A 18 -12.21 -19.08 0.00
N PHE A 19 -12.53 -18.84 -1.27
CA PHE A 19 -12.65 -17.49 -1.82
C PHE A 19 -14.09 -17.18 -2.20
N TYR A 20 -14.62 -16.07 -1.69
CA TYR A 20 -16.01 -15.67 -1.93
C TYR A 20 -16.16 -14.17 -2.13
N LEU A 21 -17.19 -13.78 -2.87
CA LEU A 21 -17.48 -12.39 -3.23
C LEU A 21 -18.62 -11.84 -2.37
N VAL A 22 -18.46 -10.61 -1.89
CA VAL A 22 -19.46 -9.87 -1.12
C VAL A 22 -19.71 -8.52 -1.80
N ASP A 23 -20.96 -8.05 -1.82
CA ASP A 23 -21.26 -6.74 -2.42
C ASP A 23 -20.55 -5.58 -1.70
N ALA A 24 -20.14 -4.59 -2.49
CA ALA A 24 -19.54 -3.38 -1.95
C ALA A 24 -20.55 -2.60 -1.10
N LYS A 25 -20.08 -2.06 0.03
CA LYS A 25 -20.92 -1.21 0.91
C LYS A 25 -21.15 0.20 0.36
N SER A 26 -20.43 0.59 -0.68
CA SER A 26 -20.51 1.91 -1.28
C SER A 26 -21.84 2.06 -2.05
N PRO A 27 -22.65 3.09 -1.78
CA PRO A 27 -23.89 3.31 -2.53
C PRO A 27 -23.63 3.38 -4.04
N GLY A 28 -24.40 2.62 -4.84
CA GLY A 28 -24.27 2.59 -6.30
C GLY A 28 -23.06 1.82 -6.85
N ALA A 29 -22.26 1.17 -6.00
CA ALA A 29 -21.14 0.36 -6.47
C ALA A 29 -21.62 -0.92 -7.18
N THR A 30 -21.13 -1.15 -8.38
CA THR A 30 -21.40 -2.36 -9.19
C THR A 30 -20.34 -3.45 -9.02
N TRP A 31 -19.32 -3.19 -8.20
CA TRP A 31 -18.21 -4.11 -7.98
C TRP A 31 -18.39 -4.94 -6.70
N LYS A 32 -17.72 -6.10 -6.64
CA LYS A 32 -17.73 -7.01 -5.50
C LYS A 32 -16.36 -7.03 -4.80
N VAL A 33 -16.39 -7.27 -3.50
CA VAL A 33 -15.22 -7.44 -2.64
C VAL A 33 -14.88 -8.93 -2.55
N LEU A 34 -13.64 -9.29 -2.87
CA LEU A 34 -13.12 -10.65 -2.66
C LEU A 34 -12.68 -10.84 -1.20
N TRP A 35 -13.10 -11.96 -0.62
CA TRP A 35 -12.72 -12.41 0.71
C TRP A 35 -12.14 -13.82 0.65
N TYR A 36 -11.14 -14.08 1.48
CA TYR A 36 -10.59 -15.40 1.77
C TYR A 36 -11.08 -15.84 3.15
N HIS A 37 -11.59 -17.05 3.26
CA HIS A 37 -11.97 -17.69 4.51
C HIS A 37 -10.89 -18.70 4.92
N ASP A 38 -10.36 -18.54 6.13
CA ASP A 38 -9.47 -19.53 6.72
C ASP A 38 -10.26 -20.40 7.69
N GLY A 39 -10.62 -21.61 7.25
CA GLY A 39 -11.40 -22.56 8.05
C GLY A 39 -10.71 -23.03 9.35
N GLY A 40 -9.42 -22.70 9.55
CA GLY A 40 -8.67 -23.00 10.77
C GLY A 40 -8.66 -21.88 11.81
N LEU A 41 -9.07 -20.65 11.45
CA LEU A 41 -8.97 -19.46 12.31
C LEU A 41 -10.35 -18.99 12.77
N LYS A 42 -10.46 -18.59 14.04
CA LYS A 42 -11.70 -18.02 14.62
C LYS A 42 -11.59 -16.52 14.83
N GLY A 43 -12.72 -15.81 14.71
CA GLY A 43 -12.82 -14.39 15.03
C GLY A 43 -12.40 -13.49 13.85
N LYS A 44 -11.77 -12.34 14.11
CA LYS A 44 -11.45 -11.35 13.05
C LYS A 44 -10.53 -11.87 11.94
N LEU A 45 -9.80 -12.96 12.18
CA LEU A 45 -8.89 -13.59 11.23
C LEU A 45 -9.53 -14.73 10.43
N GLU A 46 -10.77 -15.10 10.76
CA GLU A 46 -11.57 -16.11 10.05
C GLU A 46 -11.80 -15.71 8.58
N LYS A 47 -11.80 -14.41 8.30
CA LYS A 47 -11.93 -13.88 6.94
C LYS A 47 -10.99 -12.72 6.69
N THR A 48 -10.30 -12.77 5.56
CA THR A 48 -9.36 -11.75 5.11
C THR A 48 -9.84 -11.16 3.80
N LYS A 49 -9.99 -9.83 3.75
CA LYS A 49 -10.29 -9.15 2.49
C LYS A 49 -9.08 -9.25 1.56
N VAL A 50 -9.31 -9.69 0.33
CA VAL A 50 -8.28 -9.81 -0.70
C VAL A 50 -8.48 -8.71 -1.72
N ASN A 51 -7.43 -7.93 -1.97
CA ASN A 51 -7.42 -6.93 -3.03
C ASN A 51 -6.47 -7.40 -4.13
N ILE A 52 -7.00 -7.57 -5.35
CA ILE A 52 -6.20 -7.84 -6.54
C ILE A 52 -6.05 -6.51 -7.27
N LEU A 53 -4.84 -5.97 -7.25
CA LEU A 53 -4.50 -4.71 -7.87
C LEU A 53 -3.94 -4.98 -9.27
N ARG A 54 -4.44 -4.24 -10.26
CA ARG A 54 -3.93 -4.31 -11.63
C ARG A 54 -3.06 -3.07 -11.88
N PRO A 55 -1.81 -3.25 -12.34
CA PRO A 55 -0.96 -2.13 -12.73
C PRO A 55 -1.69 -1.22 -13.73
N GLY A 56 -1.51 0.10 -13.59
CA GLY A 56 -2.08 1.10 -14.50
C GLY A 56 -3.52 1.52 -14.20
N ILE A 57 -4.19 0.93 -13.20
CA ILE A 57 -5.50 1.40 -12.74
C ILE A 57 -5.31 2.34 -11.54
N SER A 58 -5.78 3.59 -11.67
CA SER A 58 -5.91 4.58 -10.59
C SER A 58 -4.69 4.72 -9.67
N GLN A 59 -3.65 5.42 -10.13
CA GLN A 59 -2.52 5.88 -9.30
C GLN A 59 -1.83 4.78 -8.45
N GLN A 60 -2.00 3.51 -8.81
CA GLN A 60 -1.37 2.36 -8.15
C GLN A 60 0.07 2.21 -8.61
N PRO A 61 0.96 1.69 -7.75
CA PRO A 61 2.34 1.46 -8.13
C PRO A 61 2.46 0.32 -9.15
N MET A 62 3.28 0.53 -10.17
CA MET A 62 3.83 -0.50 -11.04
C MET A 62 5.03 -1.12 -10.33
N ILE A 63 4.80 -2.28 -9.71
CA ILE A 63 5.84 -3.02 -8.99
C ILE A 63 6.39 -4.10 -9.91
N PHE A 64 7.63 -3.92 -10.35
CA PHE A 64 8.36 -4.92 -11.12
C PHE A 64 8.99 -5.97 -10.18
N TRP A 65 9.26 -7.16 -10.70
CA TRP A 65 9.71 -8.31 -9.91
C TRP A 65 11.04 -8.04 -9.20
N GLU A 66 11.89 -7.19 -9.77
CA GLU A 66 13.18 -6.76 -9.24
C GLU A 66 13.03 -5.97 -7.93
N ALA A 67 11.86 -5.39 -7.68
CA ALA A 67 11.57 -4.65 -6.47
C ALA A 67 10.91 -5.52 -5.38
N ILE A 68 10.54 -6.76 -5.69
CA ILE A 68 9.91 -7.66 -4.72
C ILE A 68 11.00 -8.20 -3.78
N ILE A 69 10.80 -7.96 -2.48
CA ILE A 69 11.68 -8.49 -1.44
C ILE A 69 10.99 -9.72 -0.85
N TYR A 70 11.74 -10.79 -0.58
CA TYR A 70 11.19 -11.95 0.12
C TYR A 70 11.46 -11.84 1.61
N LYS A 71 10.39 -11.86 2.43
CA LYS A 71 10.47 -11.90 3.89
C LYS A 71 9.72 -13.13 4.37
N GLN A 72 10.40 -14.02 5.07
CA GLN A 72 9.83 -15.30 5.56
C GLN A 72 9.16 -16.12 4.44
N GLY A 73 9.74 -16.11 3.23
CA GLY A 73 9.18 -16.80 2.07
C GLY A 73 8.02 -16.09 1.37
N LEU A 74 7.56 -14.93 1.87
CA LEU A 74 6.50 -14.15 1.26
C LEU A 74 7.07 -12.99 0.42
N PRO A 75 6.56 -12.78 -0.81
CA PRO A 75 6.90 -11.59 -1.58
C PRO A 75 6.24 -10.37 -0.95
N VAL A 76 7.05 -9.36 -0.62
CA VAL A 76 6.60 -8.10 -0.04
C VAL A 76 7.05 -6.92 -0.90
N VAL A 77 6.19 -5.91 -0.92
CA VAL A 77 6.46 -4.63 -1.57
C VAL A 77 7.47 -3.84 -0.73
N PRO A 78 8.39 -3.08 -1.33
CA PRO A 78 9.29 -2.21 -0.58
C PRO A 78 8.52 -1.23 0.31
N LEU A 79 9.00 -1.02 1.54
CA LEU A 79 8.40 -0.09 2.49
C LEU A 79 8.28 1.33 1.91
N SER A 80 9.18 1.72 1.01
CA SER A 80 9.16 3.01 0.35
C SER A 80 7.95 3.24 -0.54
N VAL A 81 7.58 2.23 -1.32
CA VAL A 81 6.37 2.25 -2.13
C VAL A 81 5.13 2.22 -1.23
N LEU A 82 5.15 1.40 -0.18
CA LEU A 82 4.04 1.30 0.78
C LEU A 82 3.81 2.63 1.53
N LEU A 83 4.86 3.33 1.93
CA LEU A 83 4.80 4.62 2.61
C LEU A 83 4.13 5.68 1.73
N LEU A 84 4.54 5.81 0.46
CA LEU A 84 3.91 6.78 -0.46
C LEU A 84 2.43 6.43 -0.70
N HIS A 85 2.13 5.13 -0.84
CA HIS A 85 0.75 4.67 -1.01
C HIS A 85 -0.11 4.96 0.22
N LYS A 86 0.44 4.81 1.43
CA LYS A 86 -0.22 5.19 2.68
C LYS A 86 -0.45 6.69 2.79
N LEU A 87 0.52 7.50 2.37
CA LEU A 87 0.41 8.95 2.38
C LEU A 87 -0.65 9.47 1.40
N LYS A 88 -0.81 8.81 0.23
CA LYS A 88 -1.96 9.03 -0.65
C LYS A 88 -3.28 8.75 0.07
N GLY A 89 -3.40 7.57 0.68
CA GLY A 89 -4.63 7.16 1.41
C GLY A 89 -5.00 8.13 2.53
N TRP A 90 -4.02 8.58 3.30
CA TRP A 90 -4.20 9.60 4.33
C TRP A 90 -4.77 10.91 3.78
N LYS A 91 -4.22 11.41 2.65
CA LYS A 91 -4.74 12.63 1.99
C LYS A 91 -6.16 12.42 1.47
N ASP A 92 -6.43 11.31 0.80
CA ASP A 92 -7.76 10.99 0.27
C ASP A 92 -8.81 10.88 1.39
N ASN A 93 -8.41 10.34 2.55
CA ASN A 93 -9.27 10.19 3.72
C ASN A 93 -9.42 11.47 4.58
N MET A 94 -8.81 12.59 4.17
CA MET A 94 -9.11 13.90 4.77
C MET A 94 -10.51 14.39 4.45
N GLU A 95 -11.12 13.88 3.38
CA GLU A 95 -12.49 14.21 3.04
C GLU A 95 -13.43 13.81 4.20
N PRO A 96 -14.35 14.69 4.65
CA PRO A 96 -15.20 14.44 5.82
C PRO A 96 -15.96 13.10 5.78
N ARG A 97 -16.30 12.62 4.58
CA ARG A 97 -17.01 11.35 4.35
C ARG A 97 -16.15 10.10 4.59
N LEU A 98 -14.83 10.24 4.62
CA LEU A 98 -13.85 9.13 4.68
C LEU A 98 -12.99 9.15 5.96
N ARG A 99 -13.31 10.04 6.91
CA ARG A 99 -12.52 10.31 8.11
C ARG A 99 -12.27 9.09 9.01
N SER A 100 -13.12 8.06 8.94
CA SER A 100 -12.97 6.84 9.76
C SER A 100 -11.65 6.08 9.51
N LYS A 101 -10.95 6.35 8.41
CA LYS A 101 -9.65 5.75 8.09
C LYS A 101 -8.47 6.72 8.23
N TYR A 102 -8.74 7.99 8.49
CA TYR A 102 -7.71 9.03 8.58
C TYR A 102 -6.66 8.71 9.65
N GLU A 103 -7.12 8.36 10.86
CA GLU A 103 -6.24 8.04 11.99
C GLU A 103 -5.43 6.77 11.73
N THR A 104 -6.07 5.71 11.22
CA THR A 104 -5.38 4.46 10.87
C THR A 104 -4.32 4.63 9.79
N ASP A 105 -4.55 5.50 8.80
CA ASP A 105 -3.52 5.78 7.79
C ASP A 105 -2.38 6.63 8.35
N LEU A 106 -2.66 7.57 9.25
CA LEU A 106 -1.62 8.33 9.96
C LEU A 106 -0.75 7.41 10.82
N GLU A 107 -1.36 6.56 11.65
CA GLU A 107 -0.65 5.56 12.45
C GLU A 107 0.21 4.66 11.57
N GLY A 108 -0.32 4.26 10.40
CA GLY A 108 0.43 3.51 9.41
C GLY A 108 1.65 4.27 8.88
N ILE A 109 1.51 5.56 8.55
CA ILE A 109 2.63 6.41 8.11
C ILE A 109 3.69 6.49 9.20
N VAL A 110 3.30 6.83 10.43
CA VAL A 110 4.23 6.98 11.57
C VAL A 110 4.94 5.65 11.85
N GLY A 111 4.21 4.54 11.90
CA GLY A 111 4.80 3.21 12.12
C GLY A 111 5.79 2.82 11.02
N LEU A 112 5.47 3.10 9.75
CA LEU A 112 6.39 2.84 8.63
C LEU A 112 7.64 3.71 8.72
N LEU A 113 7.50 4.98 9.06
CA LEU A 113 8.63 5.89 9.22
C LEU A 113 9.59 5.44 10.33
N VAL A 114 9.06 4.96 11.46
CA VAL A 114 9.85 4.37 12.55
C VAL A 114 10.58 3.13 12.09
N ILE A 115 9.90 2.18 11.43
CA ILE A 115 10.54 0.97 10.88
C ILE A 115 11.68 1.35 9.93
N VAL A 116 11.45 2.36 9.08
CA VAL A 116 12.39 2.80 8.07
C VAL A 116 13.65 3.41 8.67
N ILE A 117 13.54 4.18 9.75
CA ILE A 117 14.70 4.81 10.39
C ILE A 117 15.41 3.85 11.32
N ASP A 118 14.66 3.12 12.16
CA ASP A 118 15.23 2.46 13.32
C ASP A 118 15.56 0.99 13.07
N TYR A 119 14.92 0.35 12.08
CA TYR A 119 14.96 -1.11 11.92
C TYR A 119 15.46 -1.61 10.56
N MET A 120 15.62 -0.74 9.56
CA MET A 120 16.17 -1.18 8.28
C MET A 120 17.68 -1.47 8.38
N SER A 121 18.08 -2.57 7.75
CA SER A 121 19.49 -2.92 7.59
C SER A 121 20.22 -1.89 6.72
N ARG A 122 21.56 -1.85 6.82
CA ARG A 122 22.39 -0.96 5.99
C ARG A 122 22.25 -1.30 4.49
N GLU A 123 22.01 -2.56 4.16
CA GLU A 123 21.81 -3.06 2.81
C GLU A 123 20.48 -2.59 2.24
N GLU A 124 19.39 -2.69 3.02
CA GLU A 124 18.09 -2.12 2.67
C GLU A 124 18.18 -0.61 2.53
N MET A 125 18.89 0.08 3.43
CA MET A 125 19.17 1.51 3.33
C MET A 125 20.02 1.88 2.10
N LYS A 126 20.95 1.03 1.65
CA LYS A 126 21.82 1.28 0.48
C LYS A 126 21.05 1.25 -0.84
N ILE A 127 20.20 0.25 -1.04
CA ILE A 127 19.25 0.19 -2.20
C ILE A 127 18.36 1.45 -2.21
N CYS A 128 18.13 1.95 -1.01
CA CYS A 128 17.28 3.06 -0.67
C CYS A 128 17.97 4.44 -0.60
N ILE A 129 19.27 4.61 -0.89
CA ILE A 129 19.91 5.95 -0.84
C ILE A 129 19.21 6.92 -1.82
N HIS A 130 18.51 6.37 -2.81
CA HIS A 130 17.60 7.07 -3.70
C HIS A 130 16.12 6.86 -3.33
N TRP A 131 15.75 6.82 -2.04
CA TRP A 131 14.41 6.48 -1.49
C TRP A 131 13.27 7.13 -2.28
N LYS A 132 13.34 8.46 -2.40
CA LYS A 132 12.39 9.28 -3.15
C LYS A 132 12.29 8.83 -4.61
N ARG A 133 13.43 8.78 -5.32
CA ARG A 133 13.49 8.42 -6.74
C ARG A 133 13.02 6.98 -6.98
N PHE A 134 13.53 6.01 -6.23
CA PHE A 134 13.15 4.61 -6.29
C PHE A 134 11.64 4.46 -6.12
N ALA A 135 11.06 5.05 -5.06
CA ALA A 135 9.63 4.92 -4.82
C ALA A 135 8.82 5.59 -5.93
N LEU A 136 9.18 6.82 -6.32
CA LEU A 136 8.46 7.60 -7.33
C LEU A 136 8.48 6.95 -8.72
N GLU A 137 9.60 6.37 -9.16
CA GLU A 137 9.72 5.69 -10.46
C GLU A 137 8.68 4.56 -10.67
N ARG A 138 8.07 4.07 -9.59
CA ARG A 138 7.03 3.03 -9.62
C ARG A 138 5.62 3.59 -9.73
N PHE A 139 5.42 4.90 -9.71
CA PHE A 139 4.11 5.53 -9.88
C PHE A 139 4.04 6.32 -11.20
N ASN A 140 2.82 6.64 -11.63
CA ASN A 140 2.61 7.51 -12.80
C ASN A 140 2.96 8.98 -12.48
N GLU A 141 3.15 9.81 -13.51
CA GLU A 141 3.55 11.22 -13.34
C GLU A 141 2.56 12.00 -12.47
N GLU A 142 1.26 11.81 -12.66
CA GLU A 142 0.21 12.46 -11.86
C GLU A 142 0.38 12.18 -10.35
N PHE A 143 0.70 10.94 -9.97
CA PHE A 143 0.99 10.63 -8.58
C PHE A 143 2.26 11.31 -8.09
N LYS A 144 3.31 11.35 -8.92
CA LYS A 144 4.61 11.95 -8.56
C LYS A 144 4.47 13.45 -8.28
N GLU A 145 3.78 14.17 -9.16
CA GLU A 145 3.54 15.62 -9.04
C GLU A 145 2.83 15.96 -7.73
N GLU A 146 1.77 15.21 -7.38
CA GLU A 146 1.00 15.44 -6.16
C GLU A 146 1.75 14.97 -4.89
N MET A 147 2.77 14.10 -5.03
CA MET A 147 3.45 13.51 -3.87
C MET A 147 4.21 14.55 -3.05
N GLU A 148 4.88 15.51 -3.68
CA GLU A 148 5.56 16.59 -2.94
C GLU A 148 4.57 17.43 -2.15
N HIS A 149 3.41 17.74 -2.73
CA HIS A 149 2.35 18.46 -2.04
C HIS A 149 1.84 17.70 -0.82
N ARG A 150 1.61 16.38 -0.96
CA ARG A 150 1.17 15.52 0.15
C ARG A 150 2.20 15.43 1.28
N VAL A 151 3.49 15.32 0.97
CA VAL A 151 4.56 15.30 1.99
C VAL A 151 4.63 16.64 2.69
N ASN A 152 4.60 17.75 1.95
CA ASN A 152 4.60 19.09 2.53
C ASN A 152 3.39 19.31 3.46
N LEU A 153 2.19 18.90 3.05
CA LEU A 153 0.99 18.96 3.87
C LEU A 153 1.13 18.12 5.15
N CYS A 154 1.72 16.92 5.05
CA CYS A 154 2.00 16.07 6.21
C CYS A 154 2.95 16.76 7.18
N CYS A 155 4.07 17.28 6.70
CA CYS A 155 5.06 17.99 7.50
C CYS A 155 4.53 19.30 8.11
N LEU A 156 3.58 19.98 7.46
CA LEU A 156 2.91 21.17 8.01
C LEU A 156 1.96 20.82 9.16
N ARG A 157 1.29 19.67 9.10
CA ARG A 157 0.41 19.18 10.17
C ARG A 157 1.16 18.53 11.33
N TYR A 158 2.26 17.83 11.02
CA TYR A 158 3.04 17.02 11.96
C TYR A 158 4.52 17.41 11.85
N LEU A 159 4.90 18.44 12.60
CA LEU A 159 6.23 19.05 12.54
C LEU A 159 7.35 18.06 12.90
N GLU A 160 7.06 17.13 13.80
CA GLU A 160 7.96 16.05 14.22
C GLU A 160 8.34 15.13 13.06
N LEU A 161 7.43 14.91 12.09
CA LEU A 161 7.70 14.05 10.94
C LEU A 161 8.61 14.72 9.91
N ARG A 162 8.76 16.05 9.95
CA ARG A 162 9.60 16.79 8.99
C ARG A 162 11.05 16.34 9.00
N VAL A 163 11.61 16.08 10.18
CA VAL A 163 13.01 15.64 10.32
C VAL A 163 13.20 14.27 9.67
N VAL A 164 12.21 13.40 9.81
CA VAL A 164 12.19 12.05 9.28
C VAL A 164 12.06 12.06 7.76
N TRP A 165 11.08 12.79 7.20
CA TRP A 165 10.89 12.91 5.76
C TRP A 165 12.13 13.47 5.05
N ARG A 166 12.79 14.46 5.67
CA ARG A 166 14.06 15.02 5.16
C ARG A 166 15.18 13.99 5.08
N LYS A 167 15.29 13.07 6.04
CA LYS A 167 16.27 11.96 5.96
C LYS A 167 16.00 11.02 4.79
N LEU A 168 14.75 10.96 4.30
CA LEU A 168 14.34 10.16 3.14
C LEU A 168 14.47 10.92 1.80
N GLY A 169 14.98 12.16 1.83
CA GLY A 169 15.22 12.99 0.65
C GLY A 169 14.02 13.81 0.18
N TRP A 170 13.09 14.11 1.09
CA TRP A 170 11.92 14.98 0.83
C TRP A 170 12.05 16.37 1.44
#